data_AF-A0A363MVG2-F1
#
_entry.id   AF-A0A363MVG2-F1
#
_cell.length_a   1.000
_cell.length_b   1.000
_cell.length_c   1.000
_cell.angle_alpha   90.00
_cell.angle_beta   90.00
_cell.angle_gamma   90.00
#
_symmetry.space_group_name_H-M   'P 1'
#
loop_
_entity.id
_entity.type
_entity.pdbx_description
1 polymer ?
#
loop_
_entity_poly.entity_id
_entity_poly.type
_entity_poly.pdbx_seq_one_letter_code
_entity_poly.pdbx_strand_id
1 'polypeptide(L)'
;MKKYFILFLVLFFILSCSNKTQNTIENIFDNFSFNTTLSNSSEIIIKVYDSTITHNRSGNLESLVPLKECKTKTNQQIQNFKNIFENAEKTGYCCCPVSTYSILFFNKKDTLALFYVDTLEFKNKVRIFEGSFQYSYIIEKQKWKNYLSEIEN
;
A
#
# COMPACT_ATOMS: atom_id res chain seq x y z
N MET A 1 34.34 21.26 -38.97
CA MET A 1 33.14 21.27 -38.10
C MET A 1 32.48 19.90 -37.87
N LYS A 2 32.79 18.83 -38.62
CA LYS A 2 32.19 17.49 -38.39
C LYS A 2 32.76 16.70 -37.19
N LYS A 3 34.00 17.01 -36.75
CA LYS A 3 34.67 16.28 -35.65
C LYS A 3 34.12 16.63 -34.25
N TYR A 4 33.60 17.84 -34.06
CA TYR A 4 33.00 18.27 -32.80
C TYR A 4 31.57 17.75 -32.59
N PHE A 5 30.88 17.41 -33.68
CA PHE A 5 29.51 16.88 -33.63
C PHE A 5 29.47 15.46 -33.04
N ILE A 6 30.50 14.64 -33.32
CA ILE A 6 30.64 13.28 -32.78
C ILE A 6 30.95 13.34 -31.27
N LEU A 7 31.72 14.33 -30.81
CA LEU A 7 32.05 14.49 -29.40
C LEU A 7 30.80 14.81 -28.56
N PHE A 8 29.87 15.61 -29.11
CA PHE A 8 28.62 15.96 -28.45
C PHE A 8 27.65 14.77 -28.34
N LEU A 9 27.68 13.87 -29.32
CA LEU A 9 26.83 12.68 -29.37
C LEU A 9 27.25 11.63 -28.34
N VAL A 10 28.55 11.49 -28.06
CA VAL A 10 29.06 10.57 -27.03
C VAL A 10 28.74 11.06 -25.61
N LEU A 11 28.73 12.38 -25.39
CA LEU A 11 28.37 12.97 -24.07
C LEU A 11 26.90 12.75 -23.69
N PHE A 12 25.98 12.71 -24.66
CA PHE A 12 24.56 12.42 -24.40
C PHE A 12 24.32 10.96 -23.97
N PHE A 13 25.13 10.01 -24.44
CA PHE A 13 24.99 8.61 -24.04
C PHE A 13 25.43 8.32 -22.61
N ILE A 14 26.41 9.08 -22.08
CA ILE A 14 26.90 8.87 -20.70
C ILE A 14 25.91 9.45 -19.67
N LEU A 15 25.18 10.52 -20.02
CA LEU A 15 24.14 11.10 -19.17
C LEU A 15 22.85 10.25 -19.11
N SER A 16 22.61 9.36 -20.08
CA SER A 16 21.43 8.48 -20.08
C SER A 16 21.56 7.26 -19.16
N CYS A 17 22.70 7.10 -18.46
CA CYS A 17 22.96 5.98 -17.55
C CYS A 17 22.86 6.34 -16.05
N SER A 18 22.17 7.43 -15.67
CA SER A 18 21.88 7.74 -14.25
C SER A 18 20.45 7.42 -13.81
N ASN A 19 19.61 6.83 -14.68
CA ASN A 19 18.19 6.54 -14.36
C ASN A 19 18.00 5.50 -13.24
N LYS A 20 19.06 4.81 -12.80
CA LYS A 20 18.95 3.82 -11.72
C LYS A 20 18.88 4.46 -10.33
N THR A 21 19.49 5.63 -10.14
CA THR A 21 19.53 6.34 -8.85
C THR A 21 18.31 7.23 -8.66
N GLN A 22 17.69 7.69 -9.75
CA GLN A 22 16.50 8.53 -9.73
C GLN A 22 15.25 7.74 -9.32
N ASN A 23 15.11 6.49 -9.81
CA ASN A 23 14.07 5.56 -9.37
C ASN A 23 14.15 5.25 -7.86
N THR A 24 15.34 5.30 -7.25
CA THR A 24 15.48 5.01 -5.81
C THR A 24 14.99 6.18 -4.95
N ILE A 25 15.11 7.42 -5.43
CA ILE A 25 14.69 8.62 -4.70
C ILE A 25 13.19 8.90 -4.93
N GLU A 26 12.66 8.64 -6.13
CA GLU A 26 11.21 8.69 -6.38
C GLU A 26 10.44 7.65 -5.55
N ASN A 27 11.00 6.45 -5.34
CA ASN A 27 10.42 5.43 -4.46
C ASN A 27 10.39 5.81 -2.96
N ILE A 28 11.24 6.73 -2.49
CA ILE A 28 11.26 7.17 -1.08
C ILE A 28 10.08 8.11 -0.78
N PHE A 29 9.58 8.81 -1.80
CA PHE A 29 8.37 9.63 -1.76
C PHE A 29 7.39 9.18 -2.84
N ASP A 30 7.17 7.86 -2.94
CA ASP A 30 6.02 7.36 -3.68
C ASP A 30 4.80 8.07 -3.09
N ASN A 31 4.16 8.90 -3.92
CA ASN A 31 2.91 9.56 -3.58
C ASN A 31 1.82 8.47 -3.61
N PHE A 32 1.90 7.55 -2.65
CA PHE A 32 0.90 6.53 -2.45
C PHE A 32 -0.45 7.23 -2.36
N SER A 33 -1.45 6.68 -3.06
CA SER A 33 -2.78 7.30 -3.14
C SER A 33 -3.39 7.59 -1.77
N PHE A 34 -2.96 6.86 -0.74
CA PHE A 34 -3.43 7.04 0.62
C PHE A 34 -2.72 8.15 1.41
N ASN A 35 -1.65 8.78 0.94
CA ASN A 35 -0.92 9.79 1.75
C ASN A 35 -1.83 10.96 2.15
N THR A 36 -2.61 11.49 1.20
CA THR A 36 -3.61 12.53 1.46
C THR A 36 -4.75 12.01 2.35
N THR A 37 -5.17 10.76 2.15
CA THR A 37 -6.16 10.10 3.01
C THR A 37 -5.66 10.03 4.45
N LEU A 38 -4.41 9.61 4.64
CA LEU A 38 -3.79 9.41 5.93
C LEU A 38 -3.66 10.72 6.69
N SER A 39 -3.21 11.80 6.03
CA SER A 39 -3.10 13.12 6.67
C SER A 39 -4.45 13.68 7.12
N ASN A 40 -5.54 13.27 6.46
CA ASN A 40 -6.90 13.71 6.77
C ASN A 40 -7.65 12.75 7.72
N SER A 41 -7.02 11.63 8.11
CA SER A 41 -7.66 10.61 8.92
C SER A 41 -7.58 10.93 10.41
N SER A 42 -8.70 10.76 11.11
CA SER A 42 -8.79 10.77 12.57
C SER A 42 -8.83 9.37 13.18
N GLU A 43 -9.13 8.35 12.37
CA GLU A 43 -9.17 6.95 12.78
C GLU A 43 -8.87 6.03 11.60
N ILE A 44 -8.17 4.92 11.86
CA ILE A 44 -8.07 3.77 10.97
C ILE A 44 -8.71 2.57 11.67
N ILE A 45 -9.63 1.89 10.99
CA ILE A 45 -10.22 0.64 11.44
C ILE A 45 -9.74 -0.48 10.52
N ILE A 46 -9.14 -1.52 11.11
CA ILE A 46 -8.79 -2.75 10.41
C ILE A 46 -9.74 -3.85 10.84
N LYS A 47 -10.41 -4.47 9.87
CA LYS A 47 -11.33 -5.59 10.10
C LYS A 47 -10.71 -6.88 9.56
N VAL A 48 -10.89 -7.96 10.32
CA VAL A 48 -10.39 -9.31 9.97
C VAL A 48 -11.55 -10.21 9.60
N TYR A 49 -11.41 -10.99 8.54
CA TYR A 49 -12.45 -11.87 8.03
C TYR A 49 -12.00 -13.33 7.97
N ASP A 50 -12.97 -14.25 8.01
CA ASP A 50 -12.72 -15.67 7.85
C ASP A 50 -12.30 -15.99 6.41
N SER A 51 -11.04 -16.38 6.23
CA SER A 51 -10.48 -16.74 4.94
C SER A 51 -11.20 -17.89 4.24
N THR A 52 -11.87 -18.80 4.96
CA THR A 52 -12.63 -19.91 4.36
C THR A 52 -13.88 -19.41 3.65
N ILE A 53 -14.40 -18.25 4.08
CA ILE A 53 -15.57 -17.60 3.49
C ILE A 53 -15.14 -16.67 2.35
N THR A 54 -14.00 -15.99 2.49
CA THR A 54 -13.53 -15.00 1.51
C THR A 54 -12.80 -15.62 0.33
N HIS A 55 -12.25 -16.84 0.46
CA HIS A 55 -11.52 -17.52 -0.62
C HIS A 55 -12.34 -17.71 -1.91
N ASN A 56 -13.67 -17.82 -1.79
CA ASN A 56 -14.57 -18.01 -2.92
C ASN A 56 -15.22 -16.70 -3.42
N ARG A 57 -14.80 -15.53 -2.90
CA ARG A 57 -15.42 -14.24 -3.23
C ARG A 57 -14.36 -13.19 -3.56
N SER A 58 -14.25 -12.85 -4.84
CA SER A 58 -13.67 -11.57 -5.26
C SER A 58 -14.72 -10.48 -5.05
N GLY A 59 -14.79 -9.87 -3.87
CA GLY A 59 -15.84 -8.88 -3.62
C GLY A 59 -15.82 -8.21 -2.24
N ASN A 60 -16.74 -7.26 -2.07
CA ASN A 60 -16.82 -6.34 -0.94
C ASN A 60 -16.97 -7.07 0.42
N LEU A 61 -15.86 -7.13 1.17
CA LEU A 61 -15.80 -7.73 2.51
C LEU A 61 -16.70 -7.01 3.52
N GLU A 62 -17.07 -5.75 3.29
CA GLU A 62 -17.87 -4.96 4.24
C GLU A 62 -19.30 -5.49 4.42
N SER A 63 -19.75 -6.39 3.53
CA SER A 63 -21.03 -7.10 3.70
C SER A 63 -20.97 -8.28 4.69
N LEU A 64 -19.76 -8.70 5.08
CA LEU A 64 -19.54 -9.82 5.99
C LEU A 64 -19.39 -9.33 7.44
N VAL A 65 -19.69 -10.20 8.39
CA VAL A 65 -19.40 -9.96 9.81
C VAL A 65 -17.90 -10.20 10.05
N PRO A 66 -17.14 -9.20 10.53
CA PRO A 66 -15.73 -9.39 10.82
C PRO A 66 -15.55 -10.26 12.08
N LEU A 67 -14.51 -11.09 12.08
CA LEU A 67 -14.10 -11.88 13.26
C LEU A 67 -13.50 -11.00 14.35
N LYS A 68 -12.84 -9.92 13.94
CA LYS A 68 -12.14 -8.98 14.82
C LYS A 68 -12.09 -7.60 14.16
N GLU A 69 -12.15 -6.56 14.98
CA GLU A 69 -11.88 -5.19 14.58
C GLU A 69 -10.79 -4.59 15.46
N CYS A 70 -9.81 -3.94 14.86
CA CYS A 70 -8.74 -3.22 15.52
C CYS A 70 -8.81 -1.75 15.11
N LYS A 71 -8.76 -0.82 16.07
CA LYS A 71 -8.90 0.62 15.81
C LYS A 71 -7.71 1.38 16.37
N THR A 72 -7.23 2.37 15.63
CA THR A 72 -6.22 3.29 16.13
C THR A 72 -6.78 4.11 17.29
N LYS A 73 -6.03 4.19 18.40
CA LYS A 73 -6.37 4.94 19.60
C LYS A 73 -5.66 6.30 19.66
N THR A 74 -4.56 6.44 18.91
CA THR A 74 -3.71 7.64 18.93
C THR A 74 -3.38 8.12 17.52
N ASN A 75 -3.11 9.42 17.37
CA ASN A 75 -2.61 9.98 16.12
C ASN A 75 -1.26 9.38 15.72
N GLN A 76 -0.42 8.96 16.68
CA GLN A 76 0.85 8.32 16.38
C GLN A 76 0.65 6.99 15.66
N GLN A 77 -0.32 6.17 16.10
CA GLN A 77 -0.67 4.92 15.41
C GLN A 77 -1.13 5.19 13.97
N ILE A 78 -1.94 6.23 13.75
CA ILE A 78 -2.32 6.65 12.37
C ILE A 78 -1.07 6.98 11.57
N GLN A 79 -0.19 7.83 12.09
CA GLN A 79 1.03 8.22 11.37
C GLN A 79 2.00 7.05 11.13
N ASN A 80 2.04 6.06 12.03
CA ASN A 80 2.87 4.86 11.89
C ASN A 80 2.40 3.96 10.74
N PHE A 81 1.15 4.08 10.28
CA PHE A 81 0.66 3.33 9.14
C PHE A 81 1.53 3.52 7.89
N LYS A 82 2.04 4.73 7.63
CA LYS A 82 2.91 4.98 6.47
C LYS A 82 4.17 4.10 6.46
N ASN A 83 4.66 3.71 7.64
CA ASN A 83 5.90 2.95 7.79
C ASN A 83 5.76 1.52 7.25
N ILE A 84 4.53 0.99 7.16
CA ILE A 84 4.32 -0.34 6.56
C ILE A 84 4.62 -0.35 5.06
N PHE A 85 4.60 0.83 4.42
CA PHE A 85 4.87 1.01 2.99
C PHE A 85 6.31 1.42 2.67
N GLU A 86 7.18 1.54 3.66
CA GLU A 86 8.59 1.80 3.39
C GLU A 86 9.18 0.59 2.61
N ASN A 87 9.75 0.88 1.43
CA ASN A 87 10.17 -0.10 0.41
C ASN A 87 9.03 -0.93 -0.20
N ALA A 88 7.79 -0.44 -0.16
CA ALA A 88 6.69 -1.08 -0.86
C ALA A 88 6.90 -1.05 -2.37
N GLU A 89 6.41 -2.08 -3.05
CA GLU A 89 6.34 -2.13 -4.50
C GLU A 89 4.92 -1.75 -4.93
N LYS A 90 4.77 -0.65 -5.67
CA LYS A 90 3.49 -0.31 -6.30
C LYS A 90 3.25 -1.21 -7.50
N THR A 91 2.10 -1.87 -7.51
CA THR A 91 1.65 -2.78 -8.57
C THR A 91 0.29 -2.34 -9.15
N GLY A 92 -0.08 -2.94 -10.28
CA GLY A 92 -1.31 -2.58 -11.00
C GLY A 92 -2.56 -3.30 -10.49
N TYR A 93 -3.51 -3.43 -11.41
CA TYR A 93 -4.82 -4.03 -11.19
C TYR A 93 -4.74 -5.49 -10.69
N CYS A 94 -5.59 -5.84 -9.73
CA CYS A 94 -5.75 -7.20 -9.22
C CYS A 94 -7.19 -7.68 -9.46
N CYS A 95 -7.38 -8.67 -10.33
CA CYS A 95 -8.71 -9.14 -10.74
C CYS A 95 -9.42 -10.01 -9.71
N CYS A 96 -8.68 -10.76 -8.88
CA CYS A 96 -9.24 -11.77 -7.98
C CYS A 96 -8.45 -11.90 -6.67
N PRO A 97 -8.31 -10.84 -5.87
CA PRO A 97 -7.59 -10.96 -4.60
C PRO A 97 -8.39 -11.75 -3.56
N VAL A 98 -7.70 -12.58 -2.77
CA VAL A 98 -8.31 -13.26 -1.62
C VAL A 98 -8.13 -12.37 -0.39
N SER A 99 -9.09 -11.48 -0.21
CA SER A 99 -9.03 -10.49 0.86
C SER A 99 -9.31 -11.14 2.21
N THR A 100 -8.42 -10.96 3.18
CA THR A 100 -8.58 -11.43 4.57
C THR A 100 -8.75 -10.28 5.56
N TYR A 101 -8.40 -9.06 5.13
CA TYR A 101 -8.64 -7.84 5.91
C TYR A 101 -9.24 -6.73 5.05
N SER A 102 -9.93 -5.80 5.69
CA SER A 102 -10.18 -4.46 5.16
C SER A 102 -9.56 -3.40 6.05
N ILE A 103 -9.17 -2.27 5.45
CA ILE A 103 -8.61 -1.10 6.12
C ILE A 103 -9.51 0.07 5.73
N LEU A 104 -10.17 0.66 6.72
CA LEU A 104 -11.02 1.83 6.53
C LEU A 104 -10.37 3.05 7.17
N PHE A 105 -10.31 4.13 6.41
CA PHE A 105 -9.85 5.43 6.87
C PHE A 105 -11.05 6.33 7.13
N PHE A 106 -11.08 6.98 8.29
CA PHE A 106 -12.18 7.85 8.67
C PHE A 106 -11.70 9.25 9.04
N ASN A 107 -12.52 10.24 8.76
CA ASN A 107 -12.49 11.55 9.40
C ASN A 107 -13.80 11.73 10.15
N LYS A 108 -13.76 11.59 11.48
CA LYS A 108 -14.93 11.55 12.36
C LYS A 108 -15.92 10.46 11.93
N LYS A 109 -17.00 10.82 11.24
CA LYS A 109 -18.05 9.90 10.78
C LYS A 109 -17.94 9.56 9.29
N ASP A 110 -17.08 10.26 8.56
CA ASP A 110 -16.99 10.12 7.10
C ASP A 110 -15.90 9.13 6.73
N THR A 111 -16.24 8.13 5.91
CA THR A 111 -15.25 7.21 5.34
C THR A 111 -14.49 7.91 4.22
N LEU A 112 -13.17 8.03 4.37
CA LEU A 112 -12.28 8.64 3.39
C LEU A 112 -11.79 7.66 2.34
N ALA A 113 -11.46 6.44 2.75
CA ALA A 113 -10.97 5.41 1.83
C ALA A 113 -11.18 4.01 2.41
N LEU A 114 -11.20 3.05 1.48
CA LEU A 114 -11.27 1.62 1.76
C LEU A 114 -10.15 0.93 1.00
N PHE A 115 -9.41 0.11 1.71
CA PHE A 115 -8.45 -0.82 1.15
C PHE A 115 -8.77 -2.22 1.62
N TYR A 116 -8.28 -3.19 0.89
CA TYR A 116 -8.36 -4.60 1.21
C TYR A 116 -6.96 -5.19 1.22
N VAL A 117 -6.81 -6.30 1.93
CA VAL A 117 -5.50 -6.91 2.18
C VAL A 117 -5.59 -8.40 1.91
N ASP A 118 -4.68 -8.89 1.07
CA ASP A 118 -4.42 -10.30 0.85
C ASP A 118 -3.11 -10.70 1.55
N THR A 119 -3.26 -11.54 2.57
CA THR A 119 -2.14 -12.09 3.35
C THR A 119 -1.77 -13.53 2.99
N LEU A 120 -2.50 -14.12 2.03
CA LEU A 120 -2.45 -15.54 1.68
C LEU A 120 -1.65 -15.78 0.39
N GLU A 121 -1.72 -14.88 -0.58
CA GLU A 121 -1.05 -15.00 -1.89
C GLU A 121 0.46 -15.20 -1.75
N PHE A 122 1.10 -14.45 -0.84
CA PHE A 122 2.55 -14.49 -0.64
C PHE A 122 2.94 -15.00 0.75
N LYS A 123 3.98 -15.84 0.79
CA LYS A 123 4.52 -16.37 2.06
C LYS A 123 5.02 -15.26 2.99
N ASN A 124 5.85 -14.36 2.44
CA ASN A 124 6.61 -13.33 3.19
C ASN A 124 6.19 -11.89 2.86
N LYS A 125 5.21 -11.71 1.98
CA LYS A 125 4.69 -10.40 1.58
C LYS A 125 3.20 -10.32 1.85
N VAL A 126 2.67 -9.12 1.80
CA VAL A 126 1.23 -8.82 1.89
C VAL A 126 0.90 -7.90 0.74
N ARG A 127 -0.21 -8.17 0.05
CA ARG A 127 -0.73 -7.27 -0.98
C ARG A 127 -1.86 -6.43 -0.39
N ILE A 128 -1.75 -5.12 -0.47
CA ILE A 128 -2.80 -4.16 -0.12
C ILE A 128 -3.32 -3.56 -1.42
N PHE A 129 -4.62 -3.50 -1.63
CA PHE A 129 -5.22 -2.93 -2.84
C PHE A 129 -6.32 -1.95 -2.47
N GLU A 130 -6.44 -0.91 -3.29
CA GLU A 130 -7.53 0.05 -3.18
C GLU A 130 -8.88 -0.65 -3.41
N GLY A 131 -9.95 -0.14 -2.81
CA GLY A 131 -11.30 -0.66 -3.02
C GLY A 131 -11.77 -0.60 -4.49
N SER A 132 -11.13 0.24 -5.33
CA SER A 132 -11.33 0.29 -6.78
C SER A 132 -10.60 -0.83 -7.54
N PHE A 133 -9.68 -1.53 -6.87
CA PHE A 133 -8.74 -2.51 -7.40
C PHE A 133 -7.77 -1.99 -8.46
N GLN A 134 -7.74 -0.67 -8.75
CA GLN A 134 -6.90 -0.10 -9.81
C GLN A 134 -5.41 -0.18 -9.50
N TYR A 135 -5.05 0.00 -8.23
CA TYR A 135 -3.69 -0.09 -7.75
C TYR A 135 -3.59 -1.04 -6.56
N SER A 136 -2.43 -1.67 -6.47
CA SER A 136 -2.04 -2.48 -5.34
C SER A 136 -0.62 -2.15 -4.91
N TYR A 137 -0.29 -2.58 -3.70
CA TYR A 137 0.98 -2.33 -3.05
C TYR A 137 1.42 -3.63 -2.39
N ILE A 138 2.65 -4.03 -2.65
CA ILE A 138 3.22 -5.21 -2.02
C ILE A 138 4.18 -4.74 -0.92
N ILE A 139 3.89 -5.14 0.31
CA ILE A 139 4.66 -4.79 1.50
C ILE A 139 5.24 -6.03 2.18
N GLU A 140 6.22 -5.82 3.06
CA GLU A 140 6.76 -6.89 3.90
C GLU A 140 5.74 -7.36 4.94
N LYS A 141 5.54 -8.69 5.03
CA LYS A 141 4.57 -9.27 5.97
C LYS A 141 4.90 -8.99 7.44
N GLN A 142 6.18 -8.81 7.77
CA GLN A 142 6.57 -8.49 9.14
C GLN A 142 6.15 -7.06 9.54
N LYS A 143 6.25 -6.09 8.63
CA LYS A 143 5.79 -4.71 8.88
C LYS A 143 4.29 -4.66 9.12
N TRP A 144 3.50 -5.39 8.33
CA TRP A 144 2.06 -5.56 8.54
C TRP A 144 1.74 -6.12 9.93
N LYS A 145 2.41 -7.22 10.32
CA LYS A 145 2.23 -7.85 11.64
C LYS A 145 2.58 -6.90 12.79
N ASN A 146 3.70 -6.20 12.69
CA ASN A 146 4.15 -5.26 13.72
C ASN A 146 3.11 -4.15 13.92
N TYR A 147 2.57 -3.60 12.83
CA TYR A 147 1.53 -2.57 12.90
C TYR A 147 0.23 -3.10 13.50
N LEU A 148 -0.22 -4.31 13.13
CA LEU A 148 -1.38 -4.93 13.75
C LEU A 148 -1.20 -5.09 15.27
N SER A 149 -0.03 -5.55 15.70
CA SER A 149 0.29 -5.66 17.14
C SER A 149 0.31 -4.29 17.82
N GLU A 150 0.78 -3.23 17.15
CA GLU A 150 0.78 -1.87 17.69
C GLU A 150 -0.64 -1.34 17.97
N ILE A 151 -1.60 -1.62 17.10
CA ILE A 151 -2.99 -1.12 17.25
C ILE A 151 -3.87 -2.01 18.11
N GLU A 152 -3.49 -3.27 18.34
CA GLU A 152 -4.20 -4.20 19.22
C GLU A 152 -3.92 -3.92 20.70
N ASN A 153 -2.71 -3.43 21.01
CA ASN A 153 -2.31 -3.02 22.36
C ASN A 153 -2.92 -1.66 22.74
#